data_AF-A0AAE4JF85-F1
#
_entry.id   AF-A0AAE4JF85-F1
#
_cell.length_a   1.000
_cell.length_b   1.000
_cell.length_c   1.000
_cell.angle_alpha   90.00
_cell.angle_beta   90.00
_cell.angle_gamma   90.00
#
_symmetry.space_group_name_H-M   'P 1'
#
loop_
_entity.id
_entity.type
_entity.pdbx_description
1 polymer ?
#
loop_
_entity_poly.entity_id
_entity_poly.type
_entity_poly.pdbx_seq_one_letter_code
_entity_poly.pdbx_strand_id
1 'polypeptide(L)'
;MALLKNGVVTAPPGAPASARALTSADPFGSGTGLAADRGANRYGVCSIEDFPPGMNDLSYTHDDAGGFYNYVKQFTAPNFWYTDGGVLSWIYGEQYDDWQGTYGFDACVAEYHSGHGTMDGNGVFWMPMGGTWGGSAWASSADMRLGNEVARYLFFSTCLSLRIGDGNSPIRTWDAANLGLRMIFGFETTSVDSPNYGAYFFSKWNGNGHKFSKAWLDASWDIDHHQAPSAVACGATQAEAQDRLWNEGTFQTAAASKNWWWWTWYDAAKSIRAPRLELPGSVQTARFAPQRLSPSRLAELAGHYGVRLGGGVPEDAMGPHGVVLGAGQDGPRLSVDHRGVREITFADADGTGRDAPSADEAVRIAQDAVETFGLADRVDLVADKVRHQYHAGGTADDVADPRVRETHVVFTQLVDGHPVVTPGLGEVRVAIDGGGTVTTIVDATREVERLSDGAPTAPPSAGEATREPATVDEALDAPMQRLLRRLAAGGRVPAEVRTIPDSTAVGYALRGDDGAPVVRRTVEVDCGAGLAKRYVLEAPLR
;
A
#
# COMPACT_ATOMS: atom_id res chain seq x y z
N MET A 1 -11.69 -17.10 19.57
CA MET A 1 -11.68 -18.17 18.54
C MET A 1 -13.10 -18.56 18.21
N ALA A 2 -13.64 -18.06 17.10
CA ALA A 2 -14.87 -18.54 16.48
C ALA A 2 -14.70 -18.40 14.97
N LEU A 3 -14.73 -19.54 14.28
CA LEU A 3 -14.58 -19.68 12.84
C LEU A 3 -15.74 -18.99 12.11
N LEU A 4 -15.42 -17.98 11.30
CA LEU A 4 -16.36 -17.45 10.30
C LEU A 4 -16.45 -18.46 9.16
N LYS A 5 -17.68 -18.93 8.90
CA LYS A 5 -18.00 -19.91 7.86
C LYS A 5 -17.90 -19.26 6.48
N ASN A 6 -17.12 -19.90 5.62
CA ASN A 6 -16.96 -19.60 4.20
C ASN A 6 -18.32 -19.61 3.48
N GLY A 7 -18.70 -18.45 2.94
CA GLY A 7 -19.65 -18.38 1.83
C GLY A 7 -19.01 -19.02 0.61
N VAL A 8 -19.72 -19.92 -0.05
CA VAL A 8 -19.27 -20.62 -1.26
C VAL A 8 -19.18 -19.60 -2.40
N VAL A 9 -17.95 -19.17 -2.70
CA VAL A 9 -17.62 -18.35 -3.87
C VAL A 9 -17.63 -19.27 -5.10
N THR A 10 -18.46 -18.96 -6.09
CA THR A 10 -18.37 -19.59 -7.41
C THR A 10 -17.08 -19.15 -8.09
N ALA A 11 -16.16 -20.09 -8.29
CA ALA A 11 -14.85 -19.87 -8.89
C ALA A 11 -14.92 -19.32 -10.34
N PRO A 12 -13.87 -18.63 -10.83
CA PRO A 12 -13.68 -18.36 -12.25
C PRO A 12 -13.70 -19.69 -13.04
N PRO A 13 -13.98 -19.67 -14.36
CA PRO A 13 -14.08 -20.89 -15.16
C PRO A 13 -12.81 -21.73 -14.99
N GLY A 14 -12.99 -22.95 -14.47
CA GLY A 14 -11.89 -23.90 -14.25
C GLY A 14 -11.25 -24.28 -15.58
N ALA A 15 -10.08 -23.69 -15.87
CA ALA A 15 -9.21 -24.11 -16.95
C ALA A 15 -8.06 -24.95 -16.39
N PRO A 16 -7.60 -26.00 -17.10
CA PRO A 16 -6.52 -26.88 -16.65
C PRO A 16 -5.20 -26.13 -16.51
N ALA A 17 -4.36 -26.58 -15.57
CA ALA A 17 -3.08 -26.01 -15.14
C ALA A 17 -1.93 -26.02 -16.18
N SER A 18 -2.24 -26.14 -17.47
CA SER A 18 -1.26 -26.03 -18.56
C SER A 18 -1.38 -24.66 -19.20
N ALA A 19 -0.26 -23.94 -19.36
CA ALA A 19 -0.25 -22.67 -20.07
C ALA A 19 -0.93 -22.81 -21.43
N ARG A 20 -2.00 -22.04 -21.62
CA ARG A 20 -2.70 -21.99 -22.88
C ARG A 20 -1.82 -21.23 -23.87
N ALA A 21 -1.50 -21.84 -25.01
CA ALA A 21 -0.95 -21.08 -26.14
C ALA A 21 -1.97 -20.01 -26.53
N LEU A 22 -1.58 -18.74 -26.42
CA LEU A 22 -2.41 -17.60 -26.76
C LEU A 22 -2.50 -17.47 -28.29
N THR A 23 -3.33 -18.28 -28.93
CA THR A 23 -3.43 -18.40 -30.40
C THR A 23 -4.27 -17.30 -31.07
N SER A 24 -4.12 -16.04 -30.65
CA SER A 24 -4.81 -14.88 -31.24
C SER A 24 -4.08 -14.29 -32.44
N ALA A 25 -4.77 -13.42 -33.18
CA ALA A 25 -4.15 -12.54 -34.17
C ALA A 25 -3.20 -11.53 -33.50
N ASP A 26 -2.19 -11.10 -34.26
CA ASP A 26 -1.23 -10.05 -33.87
C ASP A 26 -1.97 -8.82 -33.32
N PRO A 27 -1.73 -8.43 -32.05
CA PRO A 27 -2.41 -7.29 -31.43
C PRO A 27 -2.08 -5.94 -32.10
N PHE A 28 -1.05 -5.88 -32.97
CA PHE A 28 -0.59 -4.67 -33.65
C PHE A 28 -0.95 -4.63 -35.15
N GLY A 29 -1.50 -5.70 -35.72
CA GLY A 29 -1.82 -5.79 -37.16
C GLY A 29 -0.59 -5.62 -38.08
N SER A 30 -0.77 -5.04 -39.27
CA SER A 30 0.32 -4.87 -40.27
C SER A 30 1.14 -3.57 -40.11
N GLY A 31 0.94 -2.81 -39.04
CA GLY A 31 1.59 -1.52 -38.80
C GLY A 31 2.79 -1.65 -37.88
N THR A 32 3.99 -1.77 -38.44
CA THR A 32 5.25 -1.83 -37.68
C THR A 32 5.91 -0.45 -37.62
N GLY A 33 6.17 0.07 -36.41
CA GLY A 33 7.20 1.07 -36.19
C GLY A 33 8.60 0.44 -36.24
N LEU A 34 9.64 1.28 -36.33
CA LEU A 34 11.02 0.85 -36.14
C LEU A 34 11.15 0.15 -34.78
N ALA A 35 11.73 -1.06 -34.74
CA ALA A 35 12.06 -1.74 -33.50
C ALA A 35 12.88 -0.79 -32.61
N ALA A 36 12.42 -0.56 -31.37
CA ALA A 36 13.24 0.16 -30.41
C ALA A 36 14.46 -0.68 -30.04
N ASP A 37 15.51 -0.01 -29.57
CA ASP A 37 16.62 -0.70 -28.93
C ASP A 37 16.07 -1.38 -27.66
N ARG A 38 16.13 -2.71 -27.59
CA ARG A 38 15.51 -3.51 -26.51
C ARG A 38 15.98 -3.00 -25.15
N GLY A 39 15.04 -2.58 -24.30
CA GLY A 39 15.36 -2.08 -22.96
C GLY A 39 15.91 -0.64 -22.89
N ALA A 40 15.85 0.14 -23.98
CA ALA A 40 16.16 1.58 -23.94
C ALA A 40 15.22 2.34 -22.99
N ASN A 41 13.97 1.90 -22.91
CA ASN A 41 12.98 2.34 -21.94
C ASN A 41 12.86 1.29 -20.83
N ARG A 42 12.57 1.73 -19.59
CA ARG A 42 12.69 0.88 -18.39
C ARG A 42 11.37 0.57 -17.69
N TYR A 43 10.28 1.25 -18.06
CA TYR A 43 9.08 1.31 -17.24
C TYR A 43 7.82 1.12 -18.09
N GLY A 44 6.95 0.21 -17.69
CA GLY A 44 5.61 0.00 -18.25
C GLY A 44 4.55 0.23 -17.19
N VAL A 45 3.39 0.76 -17.57
CA VAL A 45 2.29 1.02 -16.64
C VAL A 45 0.94 0.61 -17.27
N CYS A 46 0.11 -0.07 -16.49
CA CYS A 46 -1.24 -0.47 -16.84
C CYS A 46 -2.22 -0.01 -15.74
N SER A 47 -3.36 0.55 -16.14
CA SER A 47 -4.41 0.96 -15.19
C SER A 47 -5.80 0.76 -15.77
N ILE A 48 -6.70 0.13 -15.05
CA ILE A 48 -8.05 -0.18 -15.52
C ILE A 48 -9.09 0.38 -14.55
N GLU A 49 -9.93 1.31 -15.01
CA GLU A 49 -11.11 1.78 -14.28
C GLU A 49 -12.38 1.22 -14.90
N ASP A 50 -12.43 1.16 -16.24
CA ASP A 50 -13.54 0.60 -17.02
C ASP A 50 -13.29 -0.88 -17.34
N PHE A 51 -14.15 -1.76 -16.81
CA PHE A 51 -14.03 -3.21 -17.00
C PHE A 51 -15.14 -3.76 -17.91
N PRO A 52 -14.86 -4.87 -18.64
CA PRO A 52 -15.88 -5.56 -19.40
C PRO A 52 -17.10 -5.99 -18.56
N PRO A 53 -18.28 -6.17 -19.19
CA PRO A 53 -19.52 -6.47 -18.47
C PRO A 53 -19.42 -7.64 -17.49
N GLY A 54 -20.04 -7.48 -16.32
CA GLY A 54 -20.08 -8.48 -15.26
C GLY A 54 -19.17 -8.15 -14.07
N MET A 55 -18.34 -7.12 -14.17
CA MET A 55 -17.47 -6.62 -13.10
C MET A 55 -17.84 -5.16 -12.79
N ASN A 56 -17.58 -4.71 -11.56
CA ASN A 56 -17.76 -3.30 -11.21
C ASN A 56 -16.50 -2.49 -11.54
N ASP A 57 -16.71 -1.30 -12.10
CA ASP A 57 -15.66 -0.31 -12.34
C ASP A 57 -14.98 0.18 -11.06
N LEU A 58 -13.74 0.60 -11.22
CA LEU A 58 -12.94 1.27 -10.19
C LEU A 58 -12.89 2.77 -10.44
N SER A 59 -12.23 3.55 -9.58
CA SER A 59 -12.21 5.01 -9.77
C SER A 59 -10.88 5.69 -9.54
N TYR A 60 -9.87 4.95 -9.08
CA TYR A 60 -8.59 5.55 -8.74
C TYR A 60 -7.38 4.81 -9.30
N THR A 61 -7.57 3.84 -10.19
CA THR A 61 -6.43 3.07 -10.72
C THR A 61 -5.59 3.90 -11.69
N HIS A 62 -6.19 4.87 -12.39
CA HIS A 62 -5.44 5.79 -13.24
C HIS A 62 -4.57 6.74 -12.43
N ASP A 63 -5.11 7.29 -11.34
CA ASP A 63 -4.33 8.18 -10.46
C ASP A 63 -3.24 7.41 -9.71
N ASP A 64 -3.55 6.19 -9.27
CA ASP A 64 -2.59 5.29 -8.61
C ASP A 64 -1.38 4.97 -9.49
N ALA A 65 -1.66 4.42 -10.68
CA ALA A 65 -0.66 4.12 -11.69
C ALA A 65 0.02 5.41 -12.21
N GLY A 66 -0.74 6.49 -12.31
CA GLY A 66 -0.26 7.83 -12.65
C GLY A 66 0.76 8.34 -11.64
N GLY A 67 0.59 8.08 -10.35
CA GLY A 67 1.58 8.37 -9.30
C GLY A 67 2.92 7.68 -9.58
N PHE A 68 2.88 6.42 -10.04
CA PHE A 68 4.09 5.70 -10.42
C PHE A 68 4.72 6.28 -11.70
N TYR A 69 3.91 6.42 -12.75
CA TYR A 69 4.30 6.94 -14.07
C TYR A 69 4.92 8.34 -13.98
N ASN A 70 4.29 9.24 -13.23
CA ASN A 70 4.69 10.64 -13.08
C ASN A 70 6.05 10.79 -12.40
N TYR A 71 6.44 9.84 -11.55
CA TYR A 71 7.78 9.82 -10.98
C TYR A 71 8.81 9.36 -12.02
N VAL A 72 8.62 8.16 -12.59
CA VAL A 72 9.64 7.55 -13.46
C VAL A 72 9.89 8.33 -14.75
N LYS A 73 8.86 8.99 -15.31
CA LYS A 73 8.96 9.78 -16.54
C LYS A 73 9.88 11.00 -16.43
N GLN A 74 10.25 11.40 -15.22
CA GLN A 74 11.20 12.50 -14.98
C GLN A 74 12.64 12.11 -15.35
N PHE A 75 12.94 10.81 -15.41
CA PHE A 75 14.30 10.30 -15.62
C PHE A 75 14.49 9.63 -16.98
N THR A 76 13.48 8.92 -17.46
CA THR A 76 13.49 8.28 -18.77
C THR A 76 12.08 8.19 -19.34
N ALA A 77 11.95 8.15 -20.66
CA ALA A 77 10.67 7.91 -21.30
C ALA A 77 10.18 6.49 -20.94
N PRO A 78 8.95 6.34 -20.41
CA PRO A 78 8.37 5.01 -20.21
C PRO A 78 8.08 4.33 -21.55
N ASN A 79 8.08 2.99 -21.55
CA ASN A 79 7.75 2.17 -22.70
C ASN A 79 6.32 2.41 -23.18
N PHE A 80 5.38 2.37 -22.24
CA PHE A 80 3.96 2.55 -22.48
C PHE A 80 3.23 2.94 -21.20
N TRP A 81 2.05 3.52 -21.38
CA TRP A 81 0.99 3.52 -20.37
C TRP A 81 -0.31 3.11 -21.08
N TYR A 82 -0.83 1.93 -20.75
CA TYR A 82 -2.10 1.46 -21.25
C TYR A 82 -3.21 1.67 -20.22
N THR A 83 -4.38 2.11 -20.71
CA THR A 83 -5.57 2.33 -19.88
C THR A 83 -6.75 1.54 -20.41
N ASP A 84 -7.60 1.07 -19.49
CA ASP A 84 -8.92 0.48 -19.76
C ASP A 84 -8.87 -0.57 -20.88
N GLY A 85 -9.70 -0.44 -21.92
CA GLY A 85 -9.77 -1.33 -23.09
C GLY A 85 -8.44 -1.57 -23.81
N GLY A 86 -7.42 -0.73 -23.58
CA GLY A 86 -6.06 -0.92 -24.08
C GLY A 86 -5.22 -1.91 -23.28
N VAL A 87 -5.60 -2.22 -22.04
CA VAL A 87 -4.98 -3.27 -21.22
C VAL A 87 -5.59 -4.61 -21.61
N LEU A 88 -4.78 -5.46 -22.24
CA LEU A 88 -5.19 -6.72 -22.84
C LEU A 88 -4.28 -7.86 -22.37
N SER A 89 -4.80 -9.09 -22.35
CA SER A 89 -4.10 -10.26 -21.80
C SER A 89 -2.79 -10.62 -22.50
N TRP A 90 -2.60 -10.20 -23.77
CA TRP A 90 -1.34 -10.42 -24.50
C TRP A 90 -0.15 -9.74 -23.85
N ILE A 91 -0.37 -8.66 -23.08
CA ILE A 91 0.70 -7.93 -22.38
C ILE A 91 1.51 -8.88 -21.49
N TYR A 92 0.87 -9.90 -20.91
CA TYR A 92 1.48 -10.86 -19.99
C TYR A 92 1.76 -12.23 -20.62
N GLY A 93 1.53 -12.35 -21.92
CA GLY A 93 1.66 -13.59 -22.65
C GLY A 93 2.96 -13.64 -23.44
N GLU A 94 3.74 -14.70 -23.20
CA GLU A 94 5.06 -15.00 -23.80
C GLU A 94 5.24 -14.64 -25.28
N GLN A 95 4.18 -14.74 -26.08
CA GLN A 95 4.28 -14.48 -27.51
C GLN A 95 4.50 -13.00 -27.85
N TYR A 96 4.00 -12.08 -27.00
CA TYR A 96 3.90 -10.65 -27.31
C TYR A 96 4.34 -9.73 -26.16
N ASP A 97 4.84 -10.28 -25.06
CA ASP A 97 5.27 -9.53 -23.88
C ASP A 97 6.62 -8.81 -24.03
N ASP A 98 7.47 -9.18 -25.00
CA ASP A 98 8.64 -8.39 -25.48
C ASP A 98 8.46 -7.90 -26.94
N TRP A 99 7.25 -7.53 -27.35
CA TRP A 99 7.01 -7.14 -28.74
C TRP A 99 7.80 -5.88 -29.13
N GLN A 100 8.67 -6.04 -30.13
CA GLN A 100 9.57 -4.99 -30.65
C GLN A 100 10.48 -4.34 -29.58
N GLY A 101 10.73 -5.02 -28.45
CA GLY A 101 11.51 -4.44 -27.36
C GLY A 101 10.87 -3.24 -26.67
N THR A 102 9.58 -3.01 -26.94
CA THR A 102 8.87 -1.79 -26.52
C THR A 102 7.57 -2.13 -25.79
N TYR A 103 6.81 -3.09 -26.29
CA TYR A 103 5.45 -3.33 -25.83
C TYR A 103 5.33 -4.68 -25.14
N GLY A 104 4.49 -4.72 -24.11
CA GLY A 104 4.30 -5.92 -23.30
C GLY A 104 5.11 -5.89 -22.01
N PHE A 105 4.82 -6.82 -21.11
CA PHE A 105 5.38 -6.85 -19.77
C PHE A 105 6.90 -7.02 -19.77
N ASP A 106 7.39 -8.00 -20.52
CA ASP A 106 8.81 -8.36 -20.55
C ASP A 106 9.67 -7.41 -21.41
N ALA A 107 9.07 -6.38 -22.00
CA ALA A 107 9.76 -5.28 -22.68
C ALA A 107 10.30 -4.19 -21.72
N CYS A 108 9.91 -4.22 -20.44
CA CYS A 108 10.27 -3.20 -19.45
C CYS A 108 10.93 -3.81 -18.21
N VAL A 109 11.79 -3.06 -17.51
CA VAL A 109 12.48 -3.56 -16.30
C VAL A 109 11.53 -3.64 -15.11
N ALA A 110 10.67 -2.65 -14.97
CA ALA A 110 9.68 -2.56 -13.91
C ALA A 110 8.30 -2.23 -14.48
N GLU A 111 7.31 -3.09 -14.20
CA GLU A 111 5.91 -2.86 -14.55
C GLU A 111 5.07 -2.55 -13.32
N TYR A 112 4.15 -1.60 -13.48
CA TYR A 112 3.11 -1.29 -12.52
C TYR A 112 1.71 -1.57 -13.11
N HIS A 113 0.94 -2.43 -12.46
CA HIS A 113 -0.45 -2.73 -12.82
C HIS A 113 -1.40 -2.34 -11.70
N SER A 114 -2.37 -1.47 -11.99
CA SER A 114 -3.45 -1.09 -11.06
C SER A 114 -4.82 -1.52 -11.59
N GLY A 115 -5.56 -2.26 -10.76
CA GLY A 115 -6.82 -2.89 -11.18
C GLY A 115 -7.44 -3.81 -10.14
N HIS A 116 -8.31 -4.68 -10.62
CA HIS A 116 -8.87 -5.79 -9.84
C HIS A 116 -7.91 -6.99 -9.83
N GLY A 117 -8.07 -7.85 -8.83
CA GLY A 117 -7.37 -9.12 -8.74
C GLY A 117 -8.11 -10.07 -7.80
N THR A 118 -7.91 -11.36 -7.99
CA THR A 118 -8.39 -12.41 -7.08
C THR A 118 -7.49 -13.64 -7.17
N MET A 119 -7.68 -14.58 -6.26
CA MET A 119 -6.96 -15.84 -6.25
C MET A 119 -7.93 -16.98 -5.97
N ASP A 120 -7.83 -18.05 -6.76
CA ASP A 120 -8.66 -19.24 -6.56
C ASP A 120 -8.10 -20.17 -5.47
N GLY A 121 -8.85 -21.22 -5.13
CA GLY A 121 -8.44 -22.19 -4.11
C GLY A 121 -7.21 -23.02 -4.45
N ASN A 122 -6.77 -23.02 -5.72
CA ASN A 122 -5.57 -23.70 -6.16
C ASN A 122 -4.32 -22.82 -6.01
N GLY A 123 -4.49 -21.54 -5.69
CA GLY A 123 -3.41 -20.57 -5.58
C GLY A 123 -3.07 -19.92 -6.93
N VAL A 124 -3.94 -20.02 -7.93
CA VAL A 124 -3.76 -19.31 -9.21
C VAL A 124 -4.31 -17.90 -9.05
N PHE A 125 -3.47 -16.92 -9.35
CA PHE A 125 -3.88 -15.52 -9.38
C PHE A 125 -4.58 -15.21 -10.70
N TRP A 126 -5.68 -14.45 -10.63
CA TRP A 126 -6.49 -14.03 -11.76
C TRP A 126 -6.70 -12.53 -11.70
N MET A 127 -6.56 -11.86 -12.83
CA MET A 127 -6.91 -10.44 -12.96
C MET A 127 -7.67 -10.20 -14.25
N PRO A 128 -8.77 -9.43 -14.20
CA PRO A 128 -9.45 -8.98 -15.39
C PRO A 128 -8.66 -7.89 -16.09
N MET A 129 -8.73 -7.89 -17.40
CA MET A 129 -8.19 -6.90 -18.31
C MET A 129 -9.29 -5.88 -18.64
N GLY A 130 -8.92 -4.69 -19.10
CA GLY A 130 -9.93 -3.70 -19.52
C GLY A 130 -10.53 -4.01 -20.89
N GLY A 131 -9.90 -4.90 -21.68
CA GLY A 131 -10.44 -5.36 -22.97
C GLY A 131 -10.31 -6.88 -23.18
N THR A 132 -10.98 -7.37 -24.23
CA THR A 132 -10.91 -8.79 -24.64
C THR A 132 -9.85 -9.01 -25.70
N TRP A 133 -8.95 -9.96 -25.50
CA TRP A 133 -8.02 -10.44 -26.50
C TRP A 133 -7.92 -11.98 -26.47
N GLY A 134 -7.80 -12.60 -27.64
CA GLY A 134 -7.82 -14.08 -27.75
C GLY A 134 -9.12 -14.72 -27.22
N GLY A 135 -10.22 -13.96 -27.17
CA GLY A 135 -11.50 -14.39 -26.62
C GLY A 135 -11.60 -14.38 -25.08
N SER A 136 -10.62 -13.79 -24.39
CA SER A 136 -10.62 -13.65 -22.93
C SER A 136 -10.33 -12.20 -22.52
N ALA A 137 -11.01 -11.72 -21.48
CA ALA A 137 -10.69 -10.48 -20.79
C ALA A 137 -10.01 -10.75 -19.45
N TRP A 138 -9.30 -11.86 -19.32
CA TRP A 138 -8.64 -12.30 -18.10
C TRP A 138 -7.22 -12.75 -18.40
N ALA A 139 -6.32 -12.46 -17.47
CA ALA A 139 -4.99 -13.03 -17.39
C ALA A 139 -4.86 -13.85 -16.09
N SER A 140 -4.03 -14.90 -16.13
CA SER A 140 -3.82 -15.81 -15.00
C SER A 140 -2.34 -16.05 -14.77
N SER A 141 -1.91 -16.23 -13.51
CA SER A 141 -0.51 -16.59 -13.23
C SER A 141 -0.11 -17.96 -13.82
N ALA A 142 -1.06 -18.82 -14.18
CA ALA A 142 -0.77 -20.10 -14.84
C ALA A 142 -0.33 -19.93 -16.30
N ASP A 143 -0.86 -18.92 -16.99
CA ASP A 143 -0.58 -18.64 -18.40
C ASP A 143 0.60 -17.67 -18.61
N MET A 144 0.98 -16.94 -17.57
CA MET A 144 2.06 -15.96 -17.60
C MET A 144 3.45 -16.60 -17.69
N ARG A 145 4.38 -15.94 -18.38
CA ARG A 145 5.81 -16.23 -18.39
C ARG A 145 6.52 -14.89 -18.29
N LEU A 146 7.18 -14.65 -17.17
CA LEU A 146 7.55 -13.31 -16.74
C LEU A 146 9.04 -13.26 -16.39
N GLY A 147 9.79 -12.42 -17.09
CA GLY A 147 11.17 -12.07 -16.80
C GLY A 147 12.22 -12.91 -17.51
N ASN A 148 11.88 -13.63 -18.58
CA ASN A 148 12.86 -14.29 -19.44
C ASN A 148 13.64 -13.30 -20.32
N GLU A 149 13.07 -12.11 -20.59
CA GLU A 149 13.72 -11.04 -21.34
C GLU A 149 14.25 -9.93 -20.42
N VAL A 150 13.47 -8.87 -20.18
CA VAL A 150 13.90 -7.62 -19.50
C VAL A 150 13.30 -7.45 -18.10
N ALA A 151 12.10 -7.96 -17.84
CA ALA A 151 11.33 -7.68 -16.63
C ALA A 151 11.95 -8.27 -15.36
N ARG A 152 12.06 -7.43 -14.34
CA ARG A 152 12.66 -7.77 -13.03
C ARG A 152 11.78 -7.39 -11.84
N TYR A 153 10.91 -6.40 -12.00
CA TYR A 153 10.07 -5.91 -10.90
C TYR A 153 8.62 -5.81 -11.35
N LEU A 154 7.73 -6.33 -10.53
CA LEU A 154 6.30 -6.33 -10.81
C LEU A 154 5.54 -5.80 -9.61
N PHE A 155 4.81 -4.70 -9.83
CA PHE A 155 3.94 -4.09 -8.83
C PHE A 155 2.48 -4.36 -9.21
N PHE A 156 1.86 -5.23 -8.44
CA PHE A 156 0.42 -5.45 -8.51
C PHE A 156 -0.30 -4.63 -7.44
N SER A 157 -0.81 -3.47 -7.86
CA SER A 157 -1.83 -2.73 -7.11
C SER A 157 -3.22 -3.37 -7.32
N THR A 158 -3.29 -4.67 -7.03
CA THR A 158 -4.47 -5.53 -7.21
C THR A 158 -4.66 -6.40 -5.99
N CYS A 159 -5.92 -6.77 -5.72
CA CYS A 159 -6.28 -7.57 -4.56
C CYS A 159 -5.72 -8.99 -4.69
N LEU A 160 -5.29 -9.58 -3.57
CA LEU A 160 -4.90 -11.00 -3.50
C LEU A 160 -3.77 -11.42 -4.48
N SER A 161 -2.98 -10.46 -4.96
CA SER A 161 -1.90 -10.71 -5.93
C SER A 161 -0.70 -11.45 -5.35
N LEU A 162 -0.53 -11.43 -4.03
CA LEU A 162 0.61 -12.04 -3.38
C LEU A 162 0.17 -12.64 -2.04
N ARG A 163 -0.64 -13.71 -2.11
CA ARG A 163 -1.16 -14.38 -0.92
C ARG A 163 -0.15 -15.32 -0.25
N ILE A 164 -0.23 -15.36 1.07
CA ILE A 164 0.65 -16.05 2.04
C ILE A 164 -0.19 -16.80 3.08
N GLY A 165 -1.42 -16.38 3.39
CA GLY A 165 -2.31 -17.04 4.34
C GLY A 165 -3.02 -18.28 3.77
N ASP A 166 -3.65 -19.06 4.65
CA ASP A 166 -4.52 -20.21 4.29
C ASP A 166 -3.86 -21.26 3.38
N GLY A 167 -2.57 -21.52 3.60
CA GLY A 167 -1.79 -22.47 2.80
C GLY A 167 -1.35 -21.93 1.42
N ASN A 168 -1.45 -20.62 1.20
CA ASN A 168 -0.85 -19.96 0.04
C ASN A 168 0.60 -19.55 0.31
N SER A 169 1.34 -19.29 -0.76
CA SER A 169 2.66 -18.69 -0.70
C SER A 169 2.96 -18.03 -2.05
N PRO A 170 3.94 -17.10 -2.10
CA PRO A 170 4.42 -16.57 -3.37
C PRO A 170 4.87 -17.67 -4.34
N ILE A 171 5.55 -18.71 -3.82
CA ILE A 171 6.01 -19.85 -4.63
C ILE A 171 4.83 -20.57 -5.28
N ARG A 172 3.80 -20.89 -4.49
CA ARG A 172 2.60 -21.59 -4.98
C ARG A 172 1.92 -20.82 -6.12
N THR A 173 1.95 -19.50 -6.07
CA THR A 173 1.27 -18.63 -7.04
C THR A 173 2.11 -18.33 -8.28
N TRP A 174 3.41 -18.09 -8.08
CA TRP A 174 4.26 -17.41 -9.05
C TRP A 174 5.45 -18.25 -9.54
N ASP A 175 5.75 -19.42 -8.97
CA ASP A 175 6.94 -20.18 -9.37
C ASP A 175 6.93 -20.58 -10.86
N ALA A 176 5.78 -21.01 -11.37
CA ALA A 176 5.62 -21.37 -12.79
C ALA A 176 5.71 -20.15 -13.73
N ALA A 177 5.23 -18.99 -13.27
CA ALA A 177 5.23 -17.75 -14.06
C ALA A 177 6.59 -17.06 -14.06
N ASN A 178 7.31 -17.11 -12.95
CA ASN A 178 8.56 -16.39 -12.79
C ASN A 178 9.71 -17.09 -13.54
N LEU A 179 10.30 -16.41 -14.50
CA LEU A 179 11.44 -16.85 -15.29
C LEU A 179 12.71 -15.99 -15.08
N GLY A 180 12.59 -14.87 -14.35
CA GLY A 180 13.75 -14.03 -14.02
C GLY A 180 13.44 -12.79 -13.18
N LEU A 181 12.23 -12.69 -12.63
CA LEU A 181 11.83 -11.61 -11.74
C LEU A 181 12.69 -11.61 -10.47
N ARG A 182 13.10 -10.41 -10.08
CA ARG A 182 13.81 -10.13 -8.85
C ARG A 182 12.86 -9.96 -7.69
N MET A 183 11.80 -9.17 -7.87
CA MET A 183 10.83 -8.86 -6.82
C MET A 183 9.40 -8.71 -7.36
N ILE A 184 8.42 -9.13 -6.56
CA ILE A 184 7.00 -8.92 -6.80
C ILE A 184 6.40 -8.22 -5.57
N PHE A 185 5.57 -7.20 -5.81
CA PHE A 185 4.88 -6.41 -4.79
C PHE A 185 3.38 -6.54 -4.97
N GLY A 186 2.65 -6.77 -3.89
CA GLY A 186 1.22 -7.01 -3.96
C GLY A 186 0.53 -7.01 -2.61
N PHE A 187 -0.60 -7.72 -2.53
CA PHE A 187 -1.43 -7.80 -1.33
C PHE A 187 -1.79 -9.24 -0.97
N GLU A 188 -1.75 -9.54 0.33
CA GLU A 188 -2.33 -10.74 0.94
C GLU A 188 -3.87 -10.63 1.02
N THR A 189 -4.40 -9.41 1.15
CA THR A 189 -5.84 -9.15 1.29
C THR A 189 -6.41 -8.35 0.11
N THR A 190 -7.71 -8.09 0.16
CA THR A 190 -8.33 -7.03 -0.63
C THR A 190 -7.72 -5.66 -0.29
N SER A 191 -7.34 -4.89 -1.31
CA SER A 191 -6.84 -3.52 -1.19
C SER A 191 -7.96 -2.49 -1.34
N VAL A 192 -7.70 -1.27 -0.86
CA VAL A 192 -8.60 -0.12 -1.04
C VAL A 192 -8.47 0.42 -2.47
N ASP A 193 -9.58 0.85 -3.06
CA ASP A 193 -9.57 1.68 -4.28
C ASP A 193 -9.06 3.07 -3.91
N SER A 194 -7.78 3.35 -4.18
CA SER A 194 -7.08 4.54 -3.71
C SER A 194 -6.11 5.07 -4.77
N PRO A 195 -6.01 6.41 -4.94
CA PRO A 195 -5.17 7.03 -5.96
C PRO A 195 -3.69 7.09 -5.58
N ASN A 196 -3.30 6.56 -4.42
CA ASN A 196 -2.06 6.97 -3.76
C ASN A 196 -0.95 5.92 -3.73
N TYR A 197 -1.16 4.65 -4.10
CA TYR A 197 -0.13 3.61 -3.87
C TYR A 197 1.15 3.92 -4.65
N GLY A 198 1.06 4.23 -5.94
CA GLY A 198 2.22 4.58 -6.77
C GLY A 198 2.98 5.80 -6.26
N ALA A 199 2.27 6.88 -5.92
CA ALA A 199 2.87 8.12 -5.41
C ALA A 199 3.50 7.91 -4.00
N TYR A 200 2.81 7.21 -3.11
CA TYR A 200 3.30 6.96 -1.76
C TYR A 200 4.51 6.02 -1.76
N PHE A 201 4.57 5.02 -2.66
CA PHE A 201 5.75 4.17 -2.83
C PHE A 201 7.00 5.03 -3.08
N PHE A 202 6.94 5.96 -4.03
CA PHE A 202 8.06 6.84 -4.34
C PHE A 202 8.37 7.85 -3.21
N SER A 203 7.34 8.31 -2.48
CA SER A 203 7.54 9.14 -1.29
C SER A 203 8.31 8.39 -0.20
N LYS A 204 7.99 7.11 0.06
CA LYS A 204 8.70 6.30 1.06
C LYS A 204 10.11 5.94 0.60
N TRP A 205 10.27 5.53 -0.67
CA TRP A 205 11.58 5.18 -1.21
C TRP A 205 12.54 6.37 -1.23
N ASN A 206 12.17 7.49 -1.87
CA ASN A 206 13.08 8.61 -2.07
C ASN A 206 13.09 9.61 -0.92
N GLY A 207 11.94 9.80 -0.26
CA GLY A 207 11.82 10.73 0.87
C GLY A 207 12.41 10.17 2.17
N ASN A 208 12.14 8.90 2.45
CA ASN A 208 12.56 8.27 3.71
C ASN A 208 13.81 7.38 3.53
N GLY A 209 14.29 7.17 2.30
CA GLY A 209 15.42 6.30 2.01
C GLY A 209 15.13 4.81 2.19
N HIS A 210 13.85 4.42 2.22
CA HIS A 210 13.42 3.03 2.37
C HIS A 210 13.92 2.16 1.22
N LYS A 211 13.94 0.84 1.41
CA LYS A 211 14.17 -0.12 0.31
C LYS A 211 12.83 -0.57 -0.25
N PHE A 212 12.81 -1.14 -1.45
CA PHE A 212 11.57 -1.31 -2.20
C PHE A 212 10.46 -2.04 -1.42
N SER A 213 10.78 -3.13 -0.72
CA SER A 213 9.80 -3.85 0.10
C SER A 213 9.21 -2.96 1.20
N LYS A 214 10.07 -2.30 1.98
CA LYS A 214 9.61 -1.42 3.07
C LYS A 214 8.80 -0.24 2.53
N ALA A 215 9.25 0.35 1.42
CA ALA A 215 8.55 1.45 0.76
C ALA A 215 7.14 1.02 0.32
N TRP A 216 6.98 -0.16 -0.30
CA TRP A 216 5.68 -0.69 -0.70
C TRP A 216 4.76 -0.97 0.50
N LEU A 217 5.30 -1.64 1.52
CA LEU A 217 4.57 -2.02 2.71
C LEU A 217 4.09 -0.78 3.51
N ASP A 218 4.97 0.19 3.76
CA ASP A 218 4.63 1.41 4.50
C ASP A 218 3.76 2.38 3.67
N ALA A 219 3.97 2.48 2.35
CA ALA A 219 3.11 3.28 1.48
C ALA A 219 1.67 2.77 1.46
N SER A 220 1.52 1.45 1.33
CA SER A 220 0.21 0.80 1.36
C SER A 220 -0.46 0.96 2.72
N TRP A 221 0.32 0.92 3.80
CA TRP A 221 -0.23 1.11 5.13
C TRP A 221 -0.72 2.53 5.39
N ASP A 222 0.00 3.55 4.91
CA ASP A 222 -0.42 4.95 5.02
C ASP A 222 -1.76 5.23 4.29
N ILE A 223 -2.31 4.28 3.53
CA ILE A 223 -3.63 4.38 2.87
C ILE A 223 -4.75 3.81 3.73
N ASP A 224 -4.58 2.58 4.26
CA ASP A 224 -5.55 1.92 5.13
C ASP A 224 -4.87 0.85 6.00
N HIS A 225 -5.22 0.78 7.28
CA HIS A 225 -4.59 -0.12 8.26
C HIS A 225 -5.21 -1.53 8.31
N HIS A 226 -6.25 -1.80 7.52
CA HIS A 226 -6.95 -3.08 7.52
C HIS A 226 -6.54 -3.97 6.35
N GLN A 227 -5.63 -3.51 5.49
CA GLN A 227 -5.07 -4.29 4.38
C GLN A 227 -3.66 -4.80 4.72
N ALA A 228 -3.30 -5.93 4.13
CA ALA A 228 -2.03 -6.61 4.32
C ALA A 228 -1.18 -6.52 3.03
N PRO A 229 -0.35 -5.48 2.85
CA PRO A 229 0.61 -5.43 1.76
C PRO A 229 1.71 -6.47 1.96
N SER A 230 2.26 -6.97 0.86
CA SER A 230 3.32 -7.96 0.85
C SER A 230 4.31 -7.73 -0.28
N ALA A 231 5.52 -8.25 -0.11
CA ALA A 231 6.57 -8.24 -1.11
C ALA A 231 7.36 -9.56 -1.04
N VAL A 232 7.84 -10.02 -2.18
CA VAL A 232 8.72 -11.20 -2.29
C VAL A 232 9.91 -10.88 -3.17
N ALA A 233 11.05 -11.48 -2.84
CA ALA A 233 12.27 -11.46 -3.61
C ALA A 233 12.75 -12.88 -3.91
N CYS A 234 13.35 -13.08 -5.08
CA CYS A 234 13.96 -14.34 -5.49
C CYS A 234 15.48 -14.24 -5.44
N GLY A 235 16.20 -15.35 -5.28
CA GLY A 235 17.66 -15.42 -5.37
C GLY A 235 18.18 -16.86 -5.54
N ALA A 236 19.46 -17.00 -5.87
CA ALA A 236 20.08 -18.33 -5.98
C ALA A 236 20.26 -19.00 -4.60
N THR A 237 20.31 -18.20 -3.53
CA THR A 237 20.50 -18.63 -2.13
C THR A 237 19.64 -17.81 -1.16
N GLN A 238 19.63 -18.18 0.12
CA GLN A 238 18.80 -17.52 1.16
C GLN A 238 19.25 -16.10 1.28
N ALA A 239 20.56 -15.97 1.42
CA ALA A 239 21.23 -14.74 1.74
C ALA A 239 20.96 -13.76 0.61
N GLU A 240 21.00 -14.24 -0.64
CA GLU A 240 20.71 -13.41 -1.80
C GLU A 240 19.23 -12.97 -1.85
N ALA A 241 18.28 -13.89 -1.62
CA ALA A 241 16.85 -13.54 -1.62
C ALA A 241 16.50 -12.59 -0.45
N GLN A 242 17.07 -12.81 0.73
CA GLN A 242 16.92 -11.95 1.90
C GLN A 242 17.54 -10.57 1.70
N ASP A 243 18.81 -10.52 1.26
CA ASP A 243 19.51 -9.27 0.98
C ASP A 243 18.73 -8.44 -0.03
N ARG A 244 18.24 -9.07 -1.10
CA ARG A 244 17.38 -8.41 -2.08
C ARG A 244 16.09 -7.86 -1.46
N LEU A 245 15.37 -8.67 -0.69
CA LEU A 245 14.11 -8.22 -0.07
C LEU A 245 14.33 -7.01 0.84
N TRP A 246 15.44 -6.96 1.57
CA TRP A 246 15.69 -5.95 2.59
C TRP A 246 16.47 -4.75 2.10
N ASN A 247 17.35 -4.91 1.12
CA ASN A 247 18.37 -3.92 0.76
C ASN A 247 18.22 -3.38 -0.66
N GLU A 248 17.44 -4.03 -1.54
CA GLU A 248 17.30 -3.57 -2.92
C GLU A 248 16.45 -2.29 -2.99
N GLY A 249 17.06 -1.24 -3.52
CA GLY A 249 16.46 0.08 -3.68
C GLY A 249 16.84 0.76 -4.99
N THR A 250 17.28 -0.02 -5.98
CA THR A 250 17.57 0.44 -7.33
C THR A 250 17.07 -0.61 -8.29
N PHE A 251 16.37 -0.21 -9.35
CA PHE A 251 15.93 -1.13 -10.38
C PHE A 251 17.15 -1.68 -11.14
N GLN A 252 17.37 -2.99 -11.03
CA GLN A 252 18.43 -3.75 -11.69
C GLN A 252 17.90 -4.40 -12.98
N THR A 253 18.78 -4.64 -13.94
CA THR A 253 18.44 -5.32 -15.21
C THR A 253 18.80 -6.81 -15.21
N ALA A 254 19.63 -7.26 -14.25
CA ALA A 254 20.02 -8.67 -14.14
C ALA A 254 18.90 -9.52 -13.55
N ALA A 255 18.60 -10.65 -14.19
CA ALA A 255 17.65 -11.64 -13.70
C ALA A 255 18.06 -12.20 -12.33
N ALA A 256 17.09 -12.65 -11.54
CA ALA A 256 17.34 -13.43 -10.34
C ALA A 256 17.01 -14.91 -10.58
N SER A 257 17.76 -15.81 -9.94
CA SER A 257 17.37 -17.20 -9.84
C SER A 257 16.14 -17.33 -8.93
N LYS A 258 15.25 -18.26 -9.25
CA LYS A 258 14.09 -18.63 -8.42
C LYS A 258 14.33 -19.82 -7.49
N ASN A 259 15.60 -20.22 -7.31
CA ASN A 259 15.94 -21.34 -6.44
C ASN A 259 15.52 -21.10 -4.99
N TRP A 260 15.50 -19.83 -4.57
CA TRP A 260 14.97 -19.43 -3.27
C TRP A 260 14.12 -18.17 -3.38
N TRP A 261 13.03 -18.17 -2.63
CA TRP A 261 12.13 -17.04 -2.41
C TRP A 261 12.16 -16.60 -0.95
N TRP A 262 12.17 -15.30 -0.71
CA TRP A 262 12.01 -14.71 0.62
C TRP A 262 10.97 -13.60 0.56
N TRP A 263 10.00 -13.60 1.48
CA TRP A 263 8.89 -12.64 1.45
C TRP A 263 8.60 -12.04 2.82
N THR A 264 7.92 -10.91 2.79
CA THR A 264 7.51 -10.12 3.95
C THR A 264 6.13 -9.52 3.75
N TRP A 265 5.39 -9.34 4.82
CA TRP A 265 4.07 -8.72 4.80
C TRP A 265 3.75 -8.07 6.14
N TYR A 266 2.83 -7.11 6.09
CA TYR A 266 2.14 -6.63 7.31
C TYR A 266 0.85 -7.41 7.51
N ASP A 267 0.52 -7.74 8.75
CA ASP A 267 -0.86 -8.10 9.08
C ASP A 267 -1.76 -6.85 9.12
N ALA A 268 -3.07 -7.06 9.00
CA ALA A 268 -4.03 -6.02 9.32
C ALA A 268 -3.92 -5.66 10.80
N ALA A 269 -4.00 -4.38 11.12
CA ALA A 269 -3.78 -3.92 12.49
C ALA A 269 -4.90 -4.41 13.40
N LYS A 270 -4.51 -4.76 14.62
CA LYS A 270 -5.44 -5.13 15.68
C LYS A 270 -5.57 -3.96 16.63
N SER A 271 -6.80 -3.48 16.81
CA SER A 271 -7.10 -2.51 17.84
C SER A 271 -6.88 -3.14 19.21
N ILE A 272 -6.17 -2.43 20.09
CA ILE A 272 -5.96 -2.83 21.50
C ILE A 272 -6.91 -2.08 22.45
N ARG A 273 -7.78 -1.23 21.89
CA ARG A 273 -8.84 -0.54 22.62
C ARG A 273 -10.16 -0.59 21.86
N ALA A 274 -11.26 -0.40 22.59
CA ALA A 274 -12.57 -0.26 21.97
C ALA A 274 -12.64 1.04 21.14
N PRO A 275 -13.25 1.02 19.94
CA PRO A 275 -13.41 2.22 19.13
C PRO A 275 -14.32 3.22 19.85
N ARG A 276 -13.93 4.50 19.83
CA ARG A 276 -14.79 5.59 20.30
C ARG A 276 -15.76 5.96 19.17
N LEU A 277 -17.01 5.53 19.30
CA LEU A 277 -18.07 5.73 18.30
C LEU A 277 -19.07 6.83 18.69
N GLU A 278 -18.82 7.52 19.80
CA GLU A 278 -19.62 8.65 20.24
C GLU A 278 -19.44 9.84 19.29
N LEU A 279 -20.56 10.39 18.82
CA LEU A 279 -20.55 11.64 18.08
C LEU A 279 -20.20 12.81 19.04
N PRO A 280 -19.33 13.75 18.61
CA PRO A 280 -18.98 14.92 19.42
C PRO A 280 -20.22 15.76 19.71
N GLY A 281 -20.38 16.22 20.96
CA GLY A 281 -21.51 17.05 21.37
C GLY A 281 -21.46 18.50 20.89
N SER A 282 -20.27 18.97 20.45
CA SER A 282 -20.07 20.25 19.76
C SER A 282 -19.06 20.05 18.63
N VAL A 283 -19.42 20.49 17.42
CA VAL A 283 -18.58 20.32 16.24
C VAL A 283 -17.58 21.48 16.17
N GLN A 284 -16.33 21.19 16.53
CA GLN A 284 -15.22 22.14 16.40
C GLN A 284 -14.27 21.71 15.29
N THR A 285 -13.75 22.70 14.56
CA THR A 285 -12.66 22.50 13.60
C THR A 285 -11.34 22.81 14.26
N ALA A 286 -10.31 22.02 13.95
CA ALA A 286 -8.96 22.20 14.45
C ALA A 286 -8.07 22.86 13.38
N ARG A 287 -7.26 23.83 13.79
CA ARG A 287 -6.13 24.33 13.00
C ARG A 287 -4.85 23.78 13.61
N PHE A 288 -4.05 23.08 12.82
CA PHE A 288 -2.77 22.55 13.23
C PHE A 288 -1.65 23.54 12.97
N ALA A 289 -0.66 23.55 13.85
CA ALA A 289 0.52 24.38 13.70
C ALA A 289 1.23 24.05 12.38
N PRO A 290 1.65 25.05 11.59
CA PRO A 290 2.36 24.81 10.34
C PRO A 290 3.72 24.19 10.63
N GLN A 291 4.09 23.19 9.85
CA GLN A 291 5.34 22.47 10.06
C GLN A 291 6.49 23.23 9.39
N ARG A 292 7.06 24.19 10.13
CA ARG A 292 8.19 24.99 9.63
C ARG A 292 9.49 24.21 9.76
N LEU A 293 9.95 23.65 8.65
CA LEU A 293 11.23 22.94 8.55
C LEU A 293 12.33 23.93 8.16
N SER A 294 12.94 24.60 9.15
CA SER A 294 14.18 25.37 8.94
C SER A 294 15.41 24.49 9.18
N PRO A 295 16.57 24.82 8.60
CA PRO A 295 17.83 24.13 8.90
C PRO A 295 18.14 24.08 10.40
N SER A 296 17.85 25.16 11.15
CA SER A 296 18.01 25.19 12.60
C SER A 296 17.11 24.21 13.34
N ARG A 297 15.83 24.11 12.92
CA ARG A 297 14.88 23.16 13.53
C ARG A 297 15.25 21.72 13.22
N LEU A 298 15.71 21.45 12.01
CA LEU A 298 16.21 20.14 11.61
C LEU A 298 17.47 19.74 12.41
N ALA A 299 18.37 20.69 12.66
CA ALA A 299 19.55 20.45 13.48
C ALA A 299 19.21 20.17 14.96
N GLU A 300 18.24 20.91 15.52
CA GLU A 300 17.71 20.66 16.87
C GLU A 300 17.08 19.27 16.97
N LEU A 301 16.25 18.90 16.00
CA LEU A 301 15.60 17.59 15.94
C LEU A 301 16.63 16.46 15.81
N ALA A 302 17.63 16.63 14.94
CA ALA A 302 18.73 15.69 14.80
C ALA A 302 19.49 15.53 16.13
N GLY A 303 19.80 16.63 16.81
CA GLY A 303 20.45 16.62 18.13
C GLY A 303 19.64 15.88 19.20
N HIS A 304 18.31 16.10 19.22
CA HIS A 304 17.38 15.41 20.14
C HIS A 304 17.43 13.89 20.00
N TYR A 305 17.53 13.38 18.77
CA TYR A 305 17.62 11.95 18.48
C TYR A 305 19.05 11.41 18.37
N GLY A 306 20.07 12.22 18.67
CA GLY A 306 21.47 11.81 18.59
C GLY A 306 21.98 11.57 17.16
N VAL A 307 21.29 12.09 16.15
CA VAL A 307 21.70 12.02 14.74
C VAL A 307 22.92 12.92 14.53
N ARG A 308 24.00 12.33 14.03
CA ARG A 308 25.22 13.07 13.71
C ARG A 308 25.03 13.83 12.38
N LEU A 309 25.52 15.07 12.35
CA LEU A 309 25.46 15.93 11.18
C LEU A 309 26.90 16.25 10.77
N GLY A 310 27.45 15.50 9.81
CA GLY A 310 28.85 15.62 9.36
C GLY A 310 29.26 16.96 8.71
N GLY A 311 28.44 18.01 8.83
CA GLY A 311 28.68 19.34 8.25
C GLY A 311 27.53 20.34 8.44
N GLY A 312 26.58 20.08 9.34
CA GLY A 312 25.34 20.86 9.48
C GLY A 312 24.24 20.46 8.48
N VAL A 313 23.13 21.19 8.47
CA VAL A 313 22.01 21.01 7.52
C VAL A 313 22.11 22.08 6.43
N PRO A 314 22.26 21.71 5.14
CA PRO A 314 22.27 22.67 4.03
C PRO A 314 21.03 23.56 3.99
N GLU A 315 21.15 24.80 3.50
CA GLU A 315 20.01 25.72 3.39
C GLU A 315 18.93 25.24 2.40
N ASP A 316 19.33 24.43 1.41
CA ASP A 316 18.50 23.79 0.39
C ASP A 316 18.24 22.30 0.67
N ALA A 317 18.49 21.83 1.90
CA ALA A 317 18.39 20.42 2.26
C ALA A 317 16.97 19.83 2.07
N MET A 318 15.95 20.68 2.06
CA MET A 318 14.57 20.27 1.78
C MET A 318 14.35 20.13 0.28
N GLY A 319 14.54 18.91 -0.23
CA GLY A 319 14.12 18.55 -1.58
C GLY A 319 12.60 18.38 -1.69
N PRO A 320 12.08 18.21 -2.93
CA PRO A 320 10.65 17.99 -3.17
C PRO A 320 10.09 16.71 -2.50
N HIS A 321 10.98 15.81 -2.05
CA HIS A 321 10.62 14.54 -1.41
C HIS A 321 10.91 14.50 0.09
N GLY A 322 11.47 15.57 0.67
CA GLY A 322 11.92 15.57 2.07
C GLY A 322 13.43 15.72 2.21
N VAL A 323 13.93 15.40 3.40
CA VAL A 323 15.34 15.41 3.77
C VAL A 323 15.69 14.17 4.58
N VAL A 324 16.90 13.62 4.38
CA VAL A 324 17.46 12.55 5.20
C VAL A 324 18.77 13.02 5.82
N LEU A 325 18.88 12.91 7.14
CA LEU A 325 20.01 13.31 7.96
C LEU A 325 20.65 12.08 8.60
N GLY A 326 21.99 12.10 8.75
CA GLY A 326 22.77 10.97 9.28
C GLY A 326 22.99 9.82 8.27
N ALA A 327 22.62 10.00 7.00
CA ALA A 327 22.85 8.98 5.97
C ALA A 327 24.35 8.66 5.82
N GLY A 328 24.70 7.38 5.84
CA GLY A 328 26.09 6.91 5.70
C GLY A 328 26.97 7.14 6.93
N GLN A 329 26.39 7.50 8.07
CA GLN A 329 27.09 7.64 9.35
C GLN A 329 26.66 6.54 10.32
N ASP A 330 27.55 6.18 11.25
CA ASP A 330 27.20 5.29 12.36
C ASP A 330 26.25 6.00 13.33
N GLY A 331 25.12 5.37 13.62
CA GLY A 331 24.12 5.85 14.58
C GLY A 331 22.74 6.08 13.95
N PRO A 332 21.86 6.81 14.67
CA PRO A 332 20.49 7.05 14.20
C PRO A 332 20.45 7.89 12.92
N ARG A 333 19.42 7.63 12.12
CA ARG A 333 19.06 8.41 10.93
C ARG A 333 17.72 9.08 11.14
N LEU A 334 17.57 10.31 10.66
CA LEU A 334 16.31 11.05 10.69
C LEU A 334 15.91 11.40 9.26
N SER A 335 14.71 11.00 8.86
CA SER A 335 14.08 11.49 7.64
C SER A 335 12.86 12.36 7.99
N VAL A 336 12.65 13.40 7.19
CA VAL A 336 11.46 14.26 7.30
C VAL A 336 10.89 14.44 5.91
N ASP A 337 9.66 13.98 5.70
CA ASP A 337 8.99 14.12 4.41
C ASP A 337 8.44 15.55 4.19
N HIS A 338 7.92 15.82 3.00
CA HIS A 338 7.35 17.14 2.64
C HIS A 338 6.07 17.50 3.42
N ARG A 339 5.41 16.50 4.05
CA ARG A 339 4.27 16.70 4.96
C ARG A 339 4.74 16.93 6.40
N GLY A 340 6.05 16.82 6.63
CA GLY A 340 6.73 16.93 7.91
C GLY A 340 6.59 15.69 8.80
N VAL A 341 6.19 14.55 8.25
CA VAL A 341 6.27 13.27 8.98
C VAL A 341 7.74 12.98 9.25
N ARG A 342 8.06 12.72 10.51
CA ARG A 342 9.42 12.44 10.98
C ARG A 342 9.58 10.94 11.14
N GLU A 343 10.64 10.36 10.61
CA GLU A 343 10.98 8.96 10.86
C GLU A 343 12.43 8.87 11.33
N ILE A 344 12.62 8.24 12.49
CA ILE A 344 13.90 8.05 13.15
C ILE A 344 14.21 6.57 13.16
N THR A 345 15.29 6.17 12.49
CA THR A 345 15.80 4.79 12.50
C THR A 345 17.01 4.72 13.41
N PHE A 346 16.91 3.97 14.51
CA PHE A 346 17.97 3.79 15.51
C PHE A 346 18.88 2.60 15.18
N ALA A 347 18.29 1.53 14.65
CA ALA A 347 18.97 0.29 14.32
C ALA A 347 18.21 -0.46 13.23
N ASP A 348 18.90 -1.38 12.55
CA ASP A 348 18.24 -2.39 11.73
C ASP A 348 17.68 -3.49 12.64
N ALA A 349 16.50 -4.00 12.34
CA ALA A 349 15.94 -5.14 13.08
C ALA A 349 16.86 -6.37 12.99
N ASP A 350 17.01 -7.08 14.12
CA ASP A 350 17.89 -8.24 14.29
C ASP A 350 17.71 -9.36 13.25
N GLY A 351 16.56 -9.41 12.58
CA GLY A 351 16.21 -10.31 11.49
C GLY A 351 16.02 -11.77 11.91
N THR A 352 16.11 -12.08 13.21
CA THR A 352 15.97 -13.46 13.70
C THR A 352 14.50 -13.87 13.79
N GLY A 353 13.68 -12.90 14.20
CA GLY A 353 12.27 -13.05 14.54
C GLY A 353 12.00 -14.10 15.62
N ARG A 354 13.04 -14.47 16.39
CA ARG A 354 12.92 -15.32 17.56
C ARG A 354 12.61 -14.41 18.75
N ASP A 355 11.66 -14.85 19.57
CA ASP A 355 11.34 -14.20 20.85
C ASP A 355 10.63 -12.83 20.76
N ALA A 356 9.91 -12.56 19.66
CA ALA A 356 9.12 -11.33 19.54
C ALA A 356 8.26 -11.04 20.79
N PRO A 357 8.31 -9.81 21.33
CA PRO A 357 7.63 -9.49 22.57
C PRO A 357 6.12 -9.71 22.44
N SER A 358 5.49 -10.06 23.56
CA SER A 358 4.03 -10.08 23.63
C SER A 358 3.46 -8.69 23.31
N ALA A 359 2.19 -8.61 22.88
CA ALA A 359 1.57 -7.32 22.58
C ALA A 359 1.63 -6.35 23.79
N ASP A 360 1.39 -6.83 25.00
CA ASP A 360 1.43 -6.01 26.22
C ASP A 360 2.86 -5.52 26.53
N GLU A 361 3.85 -6.38 26.32
CA GLU A 361 5.26 -6.01 26.49
C GLU A 361 5.72 -5.01 25.43
N ALA A 362 5.34 -5.20 24.17
CA ALA A 362 5.61 -4.26 23.10
C ALA A 362 4.98 -2.89 23.38
N VAL A 363 3.74 -2.85 23.87
CA VAL A 363 3.06 -1.60 24.27
C VAL A 363 3.84 -0.88 25.37
N ARG A 364 4.31 -1.61 26.39
CA ARG A 364 5.14 -1.03 27.47
C ARG A 364 6.45 -0.45 26.94
N ILE A 365 7.20 -1.21 26.13
CA ILE A 365 8.45 -0.73 25.50
C ILE A 365 8.18 0.53 24.66
N ALA A 366 7.07 0.54 23.91
CA ALA A 366 6.71 1.67 23.08
C ALA A 366 6.29 2.90 23.90
N GLN A 367 5.61 2.71 25.03
CA GLN A 367 5.28 3.78 25.97
C GLN A 367 6.55 4.40 26.57
N ASP A 368 7.48 3.56 27.04
CA ASP A 368 8.78 4.01 27.55
C ASP A 368 9.53 4.86 26.50
N ALA A 369 9.46 4.47 25.22
CA ALA A 369 10.04 5.24 24.12
C ALA A 369 9.32 6.59 23.88
N VAL A 370 7.98 6.60 23.88
CA VAL A 370 7.17 7.83 23.75
C VAL A 370 7.53 8.84 24.84
N GLU A 371 7.68 8.38 26.08
CA GLU A 371 8.09 9.20 27.22
C GLU A 371 9.55 9.68 27.09
N THR A 372 10.47 8.76 26.79
CA THR A 372 11.91 9.06 26.69
C THR A 372 12.20 10.12 25.63
N PHE A 373 11.49 10.08 24.51
CA PHE A 373 11.70 11.01 23.39
C PHE A 373 10.75 12.23 23.42
N GLY A 374 9.91 12.38 24.46
CA GLY A 374 9.00 13.53 24.60
C GLY A 374 7.97 13.64 23.47
N LEU A 375 7.53 12.50 22.89
CA LEU A 375 6.64 12.50 21.72
C LEU A 375 5.21 12.96 22.06
N ALA A 376 4.85 12.92 23.35
CA ALA A 376 3.56 13.37 23.88
C ALA A 376 3.63 14.79 24.51
N ASP A 377 4.77 15.49 24.46
CA ASP A 377 4.95 16.75 25.18
C ASP A 377 4.02 17.88 24.70
N ARG A 378 3.56 17.80 23.45
CA ARG A 378 2.76 18.84 22.77
C ARG A 378 1.46 18.32 22.16
N VAL A 379 1.17 17.03 22.32
CA VAL A 379 0.00 16.36 21.74
C VAL A 379 -0.50 15.28 22.68
N ASP A 380 -1.81 15.11 22.74
CA ASP A 380 -2.40 13.99 23.47
C ASP A 380 -2.28 12.72 22.63
N LEU A 381 -1.72 11.66 23.22
CA LEU A 381 -1.52 10.37 22.57
C LEU A 381 -2.17 9.23 23.35
N VAL A 382 -2.70 8.25 22.62
CA VAL A 382 -3.22 7.01 23.20
C VAL A 382 -2.77 5.81 22.39
N ALA A 383 -2.31 4.75 23.06
CA ALA A 383 -2.00 3.49 22.41
C ALA A 383 -3.29 2.90 21.81
N ASP A 384 -3.29 2.65 20.50
CA ASP A 384 -4.51 2.38 19.74
C ASP A 384 -4.47 1.01 19.05
N LYS A 385 -3.36 0.68 18.39
CA LYS A 385 -3.22 -0.52 17.55
C LYS A 385 -1.87 -1.19 17.71
N VAL A 386 -1.85 -2.49 17.44
CA VAL A 386 -0.63 -3.27 17.22
C VAL A 386 -0.71 -3.96 15.86
N ARG A 387 0.41 -3.99 15.14
CA ARG A 387 0.59 -4.80 13.92
C ARG A 387 1.95 -5.48 13.97
N HIS A 388 2.12 -6.51 13.15
CA HIS A 388 3.38 -7.22 12.99
C HIS A 388 3.87 -7.11 11.55
N GLN A 389 5.17 -6.98 11.40
CA GLN A 389 5.86 -7.33 10.17
C GLN A 389 6.29 -8.78 10.24
N TYR A 390 5.74 -9.61 9.35
CA TYR A 390 6.15 -10.99 9.21
C TYR A 390 7.14 -11.16 8.07
N HIS A 391 7.89 -12.25 8.12
CA HIS A 391 8.69 -12.74 7.02
C HIS A 391 8.79 -14.26 7.03
N ALA A 392 9.01 -14.83 5.85
CA ALA A 392 9.26 -16.25 5.64
C ALA A 392 10.02 -16.45 4.33
N GLY A 393 10.34 -17.70 4.01
CA GLY A 393 10.94 -18.03 2.72
C GLY A 393 11.06 -19.52 2.51
N GLY A 394 11.48 -19.92 1.32
CA GLY A 394 11.56 -21.33 0.97
C GLY A 394 11.99 -21.60 -0.47
N THR A 395 12.08 -22.87 -0.77
CA THR A 395 12.21 -23.42 -2.12
C THR A 395 10.86 -24.01 -2.56
N ALA A 396 10.79 -24.55 -3.77
CA ALA A 396 9.60 -25.27 -4.24
C ALA A 396 9.21 -26.46 -3.35
N ASP A 397 10.19 -27.07 -2.66
CA ASP A 397 9.99 -28.29 -1.88
C ASP A 397 9.83 -28.03 -0.38
N ASP A 398 10.36 -26.92 0.14
CA ASP A 398 10.40 -26.63 1.57
C ASP A 398 10.15 -25.14 1.86
N VAL A 399 9.15 -24.87 2.70
CA VAL A 399 8.75 -23.52 3.10
C VAL A 399 8.92 -23.38 4.60
N ALA A 400 9.75 -22.43 5.02
CA ALA A 400 9.97 -22.14 6.42
C ALA A 400 8.75 -21.47 7.06
N ASP A 401 8.53 -21.76 8.34
CA ASP A 401 7.46 -21.14 9.12
C ASP A 401 7.62 -19.60 9.19
N PRO A 402 6.51 -18.86 9.09
CA PRO A 402 6.48 -17.42 9.36
C PRO A 402 7.07 -17.02 10.70
N ARG A 403 7.82 -15.91 10.70
CA ARG A 403 8.34 -15.27 11.92
C ARG A 403 8.00 -13.78 11.93
N VAL A 404 7.82 -13.23 13.13
CA VAL A 404 7.66 -11.79 13.33
C VAL A 404 9.04 -11.15 13.29
N ARG A 405 9.28 -10.26 12.34
CA ARG A 405 10.48 -9.43 12.26
C ARG A 405 10.41 -8.26 13.24
N GLU A 406 9.29 -7.56 13.22
CA GLU A 406 9.04 -6.37 14.04
C GLU A 406 7.58 -6.34 14.52
N THR A 407 7.37 -5.89 15.74
CA THR A 407 6.06 -5.51 16.28
C THR A 407 5.96 -3.99 16.27
N HIS A 408 4.92 -3.44 15.66
CA HIS A 408 4.68 -2.00 15.61
C HIS A 408 3.52 -1.65 16.52
N VAL A 409 3.79 -0.76 17.48
CA VAL A 409 2.76 -0.16 18.34
C VAL A 409 2.42 1.22 17.79
N VAL A 410 1.12 1.47 17.60
CA VAL A 410 0.61 2.74 17.07
C VAL A 410 -0.10 3.50 18.18
N PHE A 411 0.36 4.72 18.44
CA PHE A 411 -0.32 5.71 19.25
C PHE A 411 -1.05 6.68 18.34
N THR A 412 -2.32 6.94 18.63
CA THR A 412 -3.14 7.90 17.88
C THR A 412 -3.22 9.21 18.63
N GLN A 413 -3.03 10.31 17.90
CA GLN A 413 -3.24 11.66 18.41
C GLN A 413 -4.72 11.90 18.70
N LEU A 414 -4.98 12.53 19.84
CA LEU A 414 -6.31 13.03 20.17
C LEU A 414 -6.39 14.55 19.92
N VAL A 415 -7.55 15.00 19.48
CA VAL A 415 -7.95 16.40 19.36
C VAL A 415 -9.29 16.52 20.08
N ASP A 416 -9.33 17.30 21.16
CA ASP A 416 -10.51 17.39 22.03
C ASP A 416 -11.03 16.01 22.49
N GLY A 417 -10.09 15.12 22.84
CA GLY A 417 -10.38 13.73 23.24
C GLY A 417 -10.83 12.79 22.12
N HIS A 418 -10.98 13.25 20.88
CA HIS A 418 -11.35 12.42 19.73
C HIS A 418 -10.11 12.07 18.88
N PRO A 419 -9.99 10.83 18.38
CA PRO A 419 -8.81 10.41 17.62
C PRO A 419 -8.68 11.14 16.29
N VAL A 420 -7.46 11.34 15.81
CA VAL A 420 -7.21 11.57 14.39
C VAL A 420 -7.47 10.28 13.62
N VAL A 421 -8.28 10.33 12.56
CA VAL A 421 -8.74 9.15 11.80
C VAL A 421 -8.19 9.10 10.37
N THR A 422 -7.22 9.95 10.05
CA THR A 422 -6.56 9.95 8.74
C THR A 422 -5.34 9.04 8.78
N PRO A 423 -5.31 7.91 8.05
CA PRO A 423 -4.15 7.02 8.01
C PRO A 423 -2.87 7.76 7.64
N GLY A 424 -1.78 7.40 8.30
CA GLY A 424 -0.46 8.03 8.11
C GLY A 424 -0.32 9.45 8.65
N LEU A 425 -1.34 10.04 9.29
CA LEU A 425 -1.29 11.35 9.95
C LEU A 425 -1.87 11.27 11.37
N GLY A 426 -1.36 12.09 12.28
CA GLY A 426 -1.82 12.11 13.67
C GLY A 426 -1.52 10.80 14.41
N GLU A 427 -0.39 10.16 14.11
CA GLU A 427 0.04 8.94 14.76
C GLU A 427 1.53 8.94 15.10
N VAL A 428 1.88 8.22 16.16
CA VAL A 428 3.25 7.80 16.46
C VAL A 428 3.31 6.28 16.30
N ARG A 429 4.23 5.77 15.49
CA ARG A 429 4.48 4.34 15.33
C ARG A 429 5.85 4.00 15.88
N VAL A 430 5.90 3.07 16.83
CA VAL A 430 7.16 2.55 17.39
C VAL A 430 7.32 1.11 16.90
N ALA A 431 8.39 0.84 16.15
CA ALA A 431 8.77 -0.51 15.70
C ALA A 431 9.77 -1.12 16.70
N ILE A 432 9.51 -2.36 17.07
CA ILE A 432 10.26 -3.11 18.08
C ILE A 432 10.64 -4.47 17.47
N ASP A 433 11.92 -4.83 17.51
CA ASP A 433 12.39 -6.12 16.96
C ASP A 433 12.17 -7.30 17.92
N GLY A 434 12.62 -8.49 17.49
CA GLY A 434 12.52 -9.72 18.27
C GLY A 434 13.18 -9.64 19.65
N GLY A 435 14.23 -8.84 19.80
CA GLY A 435 14.96 -8.65 21.06
C GLY A 435 14.35 -7.60 21.99
N GLY A 436 13.24 -6.97 21.61
CA GLY A 436 12.64 -5.86 22.37
C GLY A 436 13.34 -4.51 22.14
N THR A 437 14.17 -4.39 21.10
CA THR A 437 14.87 -3.15 20.75
C THR A 437 13.98 -2.27 19.90
N VAL A 438 13.86 -0.99 20.25
CA VAL A 438 13.21 0.02 19.39
C VAL A 438 14.09 0.29 18.17
N THR A 439 13.63 -0.10 17.00
CA THR A 439 14.37 0.04 15.73
C THR A 439 14.02 1.35 15.04
N THR A 440 12.74 1.72 15.04
CA THR A 440 12.23 2.88 14.31
C THR A 440 11.10 3.58 15.08
N ILE A 441 11.08 4.91 15.03
CA ILE A 441 9.94 5.74 15.44
C ILE A 441 9.49 6.58 14.24
N VAL A 442 8.21 6.50 13.89
CA VAL A 442 7.56 7.43 12.95
C VAL A 442 6.65 8.34 13.74
N ASP A 443 6.82 9.65 13.63
CA ASP A 443 6.00 10.67 14.27
C ASP A 443 5.35 11.56 13.19
N ALA A 444 4.06 11.33 12.97
CA ALA A 444 3.19 12.08 12.07
C ALA A 444 2.21 12.99 12.83
N THR A 445 2.48 13.28 14.10
CA THR A 445 1.63 14.14 14.93
C THR A 445 1.85 15.61 14.63
N ARG A 446 0.81 16.42 14.90
CA ARG A 446 0.86 17.87 14.71
C ARG A 446 0.18 18.57 15.88
N GLU A 447 0.83 19.57 16.45
CA GLU A 447 0.24 20.39 17.51
C GLU A 447 -1.02 21.12 17.02
N VAL A 448 -2.05 21.17 17.87
CA VAL A 448 -3.27 21.94 17.61
C VAL A 448 -3.02 23.38 18.04
N GLU A 449 -3.00 24.32 17.10
CA GLU A 449 -2.82 25.75 17.37
C GLU A 449 -4.12 26.38 17.89
N ARG A 450 -5.26 25.98 17.31
CA ARG A 450 -6.57 26.54 17.65
C ARG A 450 -7.69 25.54 17.39
N LEU A 451 -8.66 25.50 18.30
CA LEU A 451 -10.01 24.97 18.06
C LEU A 451 -10.96 26.13 17.80
N SER A 452 -11.84 26.00 16.82
CA SER A 452 -12.85 27.01 16.48
C SER A 452 -14.21 26.33 16.33
N ASP A 453 -15.25 26.96 16.87
CA ASP A 453 -16.63 26.63 16.51
C ASP A 453 -16.77 26.87 15.00
N GLY A 454 -17.19 25.84 14.27
CA GLY A 454 -16.96 25.61 12.82
C GLY A 454 -16.72 26.81 11.90
N ALA A 455 -15.72 26.70 11.02
CA ALA A 455 -15.61 27.60 9.87
C ALA A 455 -16.82 27.42 8.91
N PRO A 456 -17.38 28.52 8.33
CA PRO A 456 -18.48 28.43 7.38
C PRO A 456 -18.00 27.75 6.09
N THR A 457 -18.48 26.54 5.81
CA THR A 457 -18.32 25.92 4.48
C THR A 457 -19.62 26.03 3.69
N ALA A 458 -19.47 25.97 2.35
CA ALA A 458 -20.45 26.37 1.33
C ALA A 458 -21.92 26.06 1.68
N PRO A 459 -22.87 26.96 1.32
CA PRO A 459 -24.28 26.78 1.64
C PRO A 459 -24.75 25.40 1.13
N PRO A 460 -25.54 24.66 1.92
CA PRO A 460 -26.04 23.36 1.51
C PRO A 460 -26.74 23.50 0.16
N SER A 461 -26.54 22.53 -0.72
CA SER A 461 -27.38 22.36 -1.90
C SER A 461 -28.84 22.44 -1.47
N ALA A 462 -29.61 23.34 -2.06
CA ALA A 462 -30.98 23.62 -1.67
C ALA A 462 -31.80 22.32 -1.64
N GLY A 463 -32.21 21.89 -0.44
CA GLY A 463 -33.08 20.72 -0.24
C GLY A 463 -32.61 19.68 0.79
N GLU A 464 -31.37 19.73 1.29
CA GLU A 464 -30.94 18.83 2.39
C GLU A 464 -31.42 19.36 3.74
N ALA A 465 -32.27 18.59 4.43
CA ALA A 465 -32.63 18.87 5.82
C ALA A 465 -31.38 18.79 6.70
N THR A 466 -31.06 19.89 7.37
CA THR A 466 -29.91 20.08 8.28
C THR A 466 -30.15 19.42 9.65
N ARG A 467 -30.56 18.16 9.68
CA ARG A 467 -30.59 17.40 10.92
C ARG A 467 -29.22 16.77 11.14
N GLU A 468 -28.59 17.09 12.26
CA GLU A 468 -27.39 16.37 12.71
C GLU A 468 -27.69 14.88 12.84
N PRO A 469 -26.82 13.99 12.35
CA PRO A 469 -27.03 12.56 12.47
C PRO A 469 -27.03 12.15 13.95
N ALA A 470 -27.97 11.29 14.36
CA ALA A 470 -28.01 10.79 15.73
C ALA A 470 -27.10 9.57 15.95
N THR A 471 -26.68 8.90 14.87
CA THR A 471 -25.85 7.70 14.91
C THR A 471 -24.78 7.72 13.82
N VAL A 472 -23.75 6.91 14.02
CA VAL A 472 -22.70 6.64 13.02
C VAL A 472 -23.28 6.13 11.69
N ASP A 473 -24.29 5.26 11.76
CA ASP A 473 -24.92 4.70 10.56
C ASP A 473 -25.70 5.77 9.79
N GLU A 474 -26.49 6.60 10.48
CA GLU A 474 -27.18 7.74 9.87
C GLU A 474 -26.20 8.71 9.17
N ALA A 475 -25.03 8.94 9.76
CA ALA A 475 -23.99 9.79 9.15
C ALA A 475 -23.43 9.19 7.85
N LEU A 476 -23.32 7.86 7.77
CA LEU A 476 -22.71 7.15 6.65
C LEU A 476 -23.68 6.73 5.54
N ASP A 477 -25.00 6.90 5.74
CA ASP A 477 -26.02 6.58 4.75
C ASP A 477 -25.80 7.30 3.41
N ALA A 478 -25.57 8.62 3.44
CA ALA A 478 -25.37 9.39 2.22
C ALA A 478 -24.09 9.00 1.45
N PRO A 479 -22.91 8.86 2.09
CA PRO A 479 -21.72 8.26 1.46
C PRO A 479 -21.98 6.87 0.88
N MET A 480 -22.65 5.98 1.61
CA MET A 480 -22.96 4.62 1.15
C MET A 480 -23.86 4.66 -0.09
N GLN A 481 -24.92 5.45 -0.08
CA GLN A 481 -25.82 5.58 -1.23
C GLN A 481 -25.14 6.23 -2.44
N ARG A 482 -24.18 7.15 -2.24
CA ARG A 482 -23.35 7.67 -3.34
C ARG A 482 -22.47 6.57 -3.93
N LEU A 483 -21.81 5.78 -3.09
CA LEU A 483 -21.00 4.64 -3.53
C LEU A 483 -21.84 3.64 -4.35
N LEU A 484 -22.97 3.19 -3.82
CA LEU A 484 -23.84 2.22 -4.49
C LEU A 484 -24.39 2.74 -5.82
N ARG A 485 -24.79 4.03 -5.89
CA ARG A 485 -25.25 4.64 -7.16
C ARG A 485 -24.14 4.72 -8.19
N ARG A 486 -22.92 5.07 -7.79
CA ARG A 486 -21.77 5.10 -8.70
C ARG A 486 -21.49 3.70 -9.26
N LEU A 487 -21.43 2.70 -8.39
CA LEU A 487 -21.19 1.32 -8.79
C LEU A 487 -22.29 0.78 -9.72
N ALA A 488 -23.56 1.09 -9.40
CA ALA A 488 -24.70 0.73 -10.23
C ALA A 488 -24.70 1.42 -11.61
N ALA A 489 -24.15 2.65 -11.70
CA ALA A 489 -24.01 3.36 -12.97
C ALA A 489 -23.01 2.67 -13.92
N GLY A 490 -22.01 1.97 -13.39
CA GLY A 490 -21.11 1.07 -14.14
C GLY A 490 -21.77 -0.24 -14.59
N GLY A 491 -23.11 -0.31 -14.61
CA GLY A 491 -23.86 -1.44 -15.14
C GLY A 491 -24.05 -2.61 -14.20
N ARG A 492 -23.58 -2.53 -12.94
CA ARG A 492 -23.76 -3.59 -11.95
C ARG A 492 -24.03 -3.08 -10.53
N VAL A 493 -25.10 -3.59 -9.93
CA VAL A 493 -25.36 -3.42 -8.50
C VAL A 493 -24.56 -4.48 -7.72
N PRO A 494 -23.76 -4.09 -6.70
CA PRO A 494 -23.07 -5.05 -5.84
C PRO A 494 -24.05 -6.01 -5.15
N ALA A 495 -23.72 -7.31 -5.11
CA ALA A 495 -24.58 -8.28 -4.42
C ALA A 495 -24.42 -8.22 -2.89
N GLU A 496 -23.22 -7.82 -2.43
CA GLU A 496 -22.89 -7.71 -1.01
C GLU A 496 -22.00 -6.49 -0.76
N VAL A 497 -22.24 -5.83 0.37
CA VAL A 497 -21.34 -4.83 0.96
C VAL A 497 -21.16 -5.18 2.43
N ARG A 498 -19.92 -5.38 2.86
CA ARG A 498 -19.55 -5.75 4.23
C ARG A 498 -18.69 -4.69 4.88
N THR A 499 -19.00 -4.35 6.14
CA THR A 499 -18.12 -3.50 6.94
C THR A 499 -16.86 -4.27 7.32
N ILE A 500 -15.70 -3.66 7.12
CA ILE A 500 -14.44 -4.22 7.60
C ILE A 500 -14.39 -4.11 9.12
N PRO A 501 -14.09 -5.20 9.87
CA PRO A 501 -13.96 -5.15 11.32
C PRO A 501 -13.01 -4.06 11.78
N ASP A 502 -13.32 -3.43 12.91
CA ASP A 502 -12.52 -2.38 13.57
C ASP A 502 -12.25 -1.11 12.74
N SER A 503 -12.85 -0.97 11.54
CA SER A 503 -12.61 0.16 10.64
C SER A 503 -13.51 1.37 10.85
N THR A 504 -14.54 1.26 11.71
CA THR A 504 -15.45 2.38 11.98
C THR A 504 -14.84 3.27 13.06
N ALA A 505 -14.75 4.57 12.78
CA ALA A 505 -14.19 5.55 13.71
C ALA A 505 -14.93 6.90 13.62
N VAL A 506 -15.00 7.58 14.76
CA VAL A 506 -15.44 8.98 14.86
C VAL A 506 -14.26 9.81 15.36
N GLY A 507 -13.89 10.86 14.63
CA GLY A 507 -12.73 11.67 15.00
C GLY A 507 -12.35 12.70 13.95
N TYR A 508 -11.12 13.22 14.00
CA TYR A 508 -10.67 14.30 13.13
C TYR A 508 -10.01 13.78 11.85
N ALA A 509 -10.53 14.18 10.70
CA ALA A 509 -9.85 14.02 9.40
C ALA A 509 -8.99 15.24 9.11
N LEU A 510 -7.70 15.03 8.83
CA LEU A 510 -6.72 16.06 8.53
C LEU A 510 -6.66 16.31 7.02
N ARG A 511 -6.73 17.59 6.62
CA ARG A 511 -6.61 18.06 5.24
C ARG A 511 -5.73 19.30 5.23
N GLY A 512 -4.47 19.13 4.83
CA GLY A 512 -3.47 20.19 4.97
C GLY A 512 -3.28 20.53 6.44
N ASP A 513 -3.45 21.81 6.80
CA ASP A 513 -3.32 22.32 8.17
C ASP A 513 -4.65 22.30 8.96
N ASP A 514 -5.73 21.84 8.35
CA ASP A 514 -7.06 21.86 8.96
C ASP A 514 -7.52 20.45 9.34
N GLY A 515 -8.25 20.35 10.44
CA GLY A 515 -8.91 19.13 10.92
C GLY A 515 -10.40 19.36 11.05
N ALA A 516 -11.20 18.46 10.50
CA ALA A 516 -12.64 18.46 10.66
C ALA A 516 -13.12 17.15 11.29
N PRO A 517 -14.10 17.18 12.20
CA PRO A 517 -14.69 15.97 12.74
C PRO A 517 -15.47 15.23 11.65
N VAL A 518 -15.26 13.92 11.57
CA VAL A 518 -15.87 13.03 10.60
C VAL A 518 -16.28 11.71 11.25
N VAL A 519 -17.17 11.00 10.57
CA VAL A 519 -17.37 9.57 10.72
C VAL A 519 -16.72 8.88 9.53
N ARG A 520 -15.90 7.86 9.80
CA ARG A 520 -15.21 7.08 8.77
C ARG A 520 -15.48 5.60 8.96
N ARG A 521 -15.60 4.85 7.86
CA ARG A 521 -15.75 3.39 7.85
C ARG A 521 -15.18 2.81 6.57
N THR A 522 -14.43 1.71 6.66
CA THR A 522 -14.01 0.95 5.48
C THR A 522 -15.02 -0.17 5.22
N VAL A 523 -15.46 -0.28 3.97
CA VAL A 523 -16.37 -1.35 3.51
C VAL A 523 -15.73 -2.11 2.37
N GLU A 524 -16.00 -3.40 2.27
CA GLU A 524 -15.66 -4.21 1.11
C GLU A 524 -16.91 -4.49 0.31
N VAL A 525 -16.78 -4.39 -1.01
CA VAL A 525 -17.88 -4.50 -1.95
C VAL A 525 -17.58 -5.67 -2.89
N ASP A 526 -18.58 -6.52 -3.08
CA ASP A 526 -18.59 -7.53 -4.13
C ASP A 526 -18.60 -6.84 -5.50
N CYS A 527 -17.47 -6.94 -6.21
CA CYS A 527 -17.29 -6.47 -7.59
C CYS A 527 -17.50 -7.62 -8.59
N GLY A 528 -17.82 -8.82 -8.07
CA GLY A 528 -18.07 -10.15 -8.64
C GLY A 528 -17.18 -10.65 -9.73
N ALA A 529 -17.62 -11.73 -10.39
CA ALA A 529 -16.69 -12.73 -10.93
C ALA A 529 -15.63 -13.17 -9.88
N GLY A 530 -16.02 -13.21 -8.59
CA GLY A 530 -15.11 -13.51 -7.48
C GLY A 530 -14.16 -12.35 -7.09
N LEU A 531 -14.39 -11.14 -7.60
CA LEU A 531 -13.64 -9.93 -7.26
C LEU A 531 -14.29 -9.18 -6.10
N ALA A 532 -13.45 -8.56 -5.29
CA ALA A 532 -13.88 -7.64 -4.25
C ALA A 532 -12.92 -6.44 -4.21
N LYS A 533 -13.42 -5.29 -3.76
CA LYS A 533 -12.61 -4.10 -3.54
C LYS A 533 -13.08 -3.36 -2.29
N ARG A 534 -12.15 -2.72 -1.59
CA ARG A 534 -12.47 -1.91 -0.40
C ARG A 534 -12.63 -0.44 -0.75
N TYR A 535 -13.56 0.22 -0.07
CA TYR A 535 -13.85 1.64 -0.20
C TYR A 535 -13.91 2.28 1.19
N VAL A 536 -13.34 3.46 1.31
CA VAL A 536 -13.43 4.27 2.52
C VAL A 536 -14.63 5.20 2.40
N LEU A 537 -15.59 5.05 3.32
CA LEU A 537 -16.69 5.97 3.50
C LEU A 537 -16.27 7.03 4.51
N GLU A 538 -16.52 8.29 4.20
CA GLU A 538 -16.28 9.42 5.10
C GLU A 538 -17.47 10.39 5.03
N ALA A 539 -17.95 10.81 6.20
CA ALA A 539 -19.00 11.81 6.36
C ALA A 539 -18.52 12.91 7.31
N PRO A 540 -18.45 14.18 6.88
CA PRO A 540 -18.17 15.28 7.78
C PRO A 540 -19.33 15.48 8.76
N LEU A 541 -18.99 15.71 10.03
CA LEU A 541 -19.93 16.13 11.06
C LEU A 541 -20.05 17.65 11.03
N ARG A 542 -21.27 18.17 11.24
CA ARG A 542 -21.62 19.58 11.14
C ARG A 542 -22.26 20.07 12.41
#